data_AF-A0A961JDZ7-F1
#
_entry.id   AF-A0A961JDZ7-F1
#
_cell.length_a   1.000
_cell.length_b   1.000
_cell.length_c   1.000
_cell.angle_alpha   90.00
_cell.angle_beta   90.00
_cell.angle_gamma   90.00
#
_symmetry.space_group_name_H-M   'P 1'
#
loop_
_entity.id
_entity.type
_entity.pdbx_description
1 polymer ?
#
loop_
_entity_poly.entity_id
_entity_poly.type
_entity_poly.pdbx_seq_one_letter_code
_entity_poly.pdbx_strand_id
1 'polypeptide(L)'
;MKRLLSISRYPGVVVFILAGLSLTAVAYVTVNLFAMSMANFDFLREYGWTAVRTGGLVQLAEIAFTGAVALGLFLLYKICETELVARYRRWQER
;
A
#
# COMPACT_ATOMS: atom_id res chain seq x y z
N MET A 1 19.89 9.14 12.13
CA MET A 1 18.79 8.45 11.43
C MET A 1 18.74 6.92 11.61
N LYS A 2 19.82 6.22 11.99
CA LYS A 2 19.87 4.74 12.14
C LYS A 2 19.09 4.13 13.34
N ARG A 3 18.43 4.93 14.19
CA ARG A 3 17.86 4.49 15.48
C ARG A 3 16.32 4.50 15.56
N LEU A 4 15.61 5.14 14.62
CA LEU A 4 14.15 5.24 14.66
C LEU A 4 13.44 4.02 14.04
N LEU A 5 14.16 3.16 13.31
CA LEU A 5 13.67 1.94 12.68
C LEU A 5 14.21 0.67 13.37
N SER A 6 14.43 0.69 14.69
CA SER A 6 14.85 -0.53 15.40
C SER A 6 13.66 -1.49 15.62
N ILE A 7 13.06 -1.99 14.54
CA ILE A 7 12.10 -3.11 14.56
C ILE A 7 12.74 -4.38 15.15
N SER A 8 14.07 -4.44 15.18
CA SER A 8 14.89 -5.47 15.84
C SER A 8 14.52 -5.73 17.32
N ARG A 9 13.89 -4.78 18.04
CA ARG A 9 13.46 -4.99 19.43
C ARG A 9 12.14 -5.75 19.58
N TYR A 10 11.33 -5.86 18.54
CA TYR A 10 10.00 -6.49 18.63
C TYR A 10 10.07 -8.01 18.41
N PRO A 11 9.16 -8.79 19.06
CA PRO A 11 9.06 -10.23 18.84
C PRO A 11 8.85 -10.53 17.35
N GLY A 12 9.44 -11.61 16.84
CA GLY A 12 9.32 -11.97 15.42
C GLY A 12 7.86 -12.13 14.97
N VAL A 13 7.00 -12.61 15.88
CA VAL A 13 5.56 -12.75 15.69
C VAL A 13 4.87 -11.40 15.44
N VAL A 14 5.27 -10.33 16.13
CA VAL A 14 4.67 -8.99 15.94
C VAL A 14 5.02 -8.45 14.57
N VAL A 15 6.27 -8.62 14.12
CA VAL A 15 6.69 -8.20 12.77
C VAL A 15 5.96 -9.02 11.70
N PHE A 16 5.73 -10.32 11.94
CA PHE A 16 4.96 -11.18 11.04
C PHE A 16 3.49 -10.74 10.91
N ILE A 17 2.84 -10.48 12.05
CA ILE A 17 1.45 -9.99 12.06
C ILE A 17 1.37 -8.63 11.35
N LEU A 18 2.30 -7.71 11.63
CA LEU A 18 2.34 -6.40 10.98
C LEU A 18 2.56 -6.53 9.46
N ALA A 19 3.45 -7.43 9.02
CA ALA A 19 3.63 -7.74 7.60
C ALA A 19 2.32 -8.24 6.98
N GLY A 20 1.67 -9.22 7.61
CA GLY A 20 0.40 -9.76 7.14
C GLY A 20 -0.70 -8.69 7.03
N LEU A 21 -0.90 -7.89 8.09
CA LEU A 21 -1.89 -6.82 8.11
C LEU A 21 -1.61 -5.75 7.04
N SER A 22 -0.36 -5.34 6.88
CA SER A 22 0.03 -4.37 5.85
C SER A 22 -0.25 -4.92 4.44
N LEU A 23 0.05 -6.21 4.18
CA LEU A 23 -0.21 -6.84 2.90
C LEU A 23 -1.71 -6.98 2.62
N THR A 24 -2.51 -7.38 3.61
CA THR A 24 -3.98 -7.44 3.49
C THR A 24 -4.56 -6.06 3.21
N ALA A 25 -4.06 -5.02 3.88
CA ALA A 25 -4.48 -3.65 3.62
C ALA A 25 -4.10 -3.20 2.20
N VAL A 26 -2.89 -3.52 1.71
CA VAL A 26 -2.51 -3.26 0.31
C VAL A 26 -3.47 -3.96 -0.66
N ALA A 27 -3.81 -5.22 -0.42
CA ALA A 27 -4.73 -5.98 -1.28
C ALA A 27 -6.11 -5.31 -1.35
N TYR A 28 -6.67 -4.92 -0.19
CA TYR A 28 -7.95 -4.22 -0.13
C TYR A 28 -7.91 -2.87 -0.85
N VAL A 29 -6.88 -2.06 -0.58
CA VAL A 29 -6.74 -0.73 -1.20
C VAL A 29 -6.54 -0.85 -2.71
N THR A 30 -5.81 -1.84 -3.18
CA THR A 30 -5.57 -2.07 -4.62
C THR A 30 -6.87 -2.41 -5.36
N VAL A 31 -7.70 -3.28 -4.79
CA VAL A 31 -9.01 -3.62 -5.36
C VAL A 31 -9.91 -2.39 -5.43
N ASN A 32 -9.95 -1.60 -4.36
CA ASN A 32 -10.70 -0.35 -4.32
C ASN A 32 -10.18 0.66 -5.35
N LEU A 33 -8.86 0.80 -5.48
CA LEU A 33 -8.21 1.67 -6.46
C LEU A 33 -8.60 1.30 -7.89
N PHE A 34 -8.64 0.00 -8.18
CA PHE A 34 -9.04 -0.51 -9.48
C PHE A 34 -10.51 -0.18 -9.78
N ALA A 35 -11.40 -0.42 -8.81
CA ALA A 35 -12.83 -0.10 -8.94
C ALA A 35 -13.06 1.42 -9.17
N MET A 36 -12.37 2.27 -8.41
CA MET A 36 -12.44 3.73 -8.59
C MET A 36 -11.89 4.18 -9.94
N SER A 37 -10.79 3.58 -10.40
CA SER A 37 -10.18 3.89 -11.69
C SER A 37 -11.09 3.52 -12.85
N MET A 38 -11.74 2.35 -12.77
CA MET A 38 -12.75 1.92 -13.76
C MET A 38 -13.95 2.87 -13.79
N ALA A 39 -14.49 3.23 -12.63
CA ALA A 39 -15.60 4.17 -12.54
C ALA A 39 -15.25 5.55 -13.12
N ASN A 40 -14.05 6.06 -12.84
CA ASN A 40 -13.58 7.32 -13.40
C ASN A 40 -13.38 7.23 -14.93
N PHE A 41 -12.89 6.09 -15.43
CA PHE A 41 -12.73 5.85 -16.86
C PHE A 41 -14.07 5.80 -17.60
N ASP A 42 -15.05 5.09 -17.05
CA ASP A 42 -16.41 5.04 -17.60
C ASP A 42 -17.06 6.42 -17.59
N PHE A 43 -16.89 7.19 -16.52
CA PHE A 43 -17.40 8.56 -16.42
C PHE A 43 -16.77 9.50 -17.46
N LEU A 44 -15.45 9.42 -17.66
CA LEU A 44 -14.74 10.18 -18.70
C LEU A 44 -15.19 9.78 -20.11
N ARG A 45 -15.45 8.48 -20.32
CA ARG A 45 -15.94 7.95 -21.60
C ARG A 45 -17.35 8.43 -21.91
N GLU A 46 -18.23 8.50 -20.92
CA GLU A 46 -19.64 8.84 -21.10
C GLU A 46 -19.89 10.35 -21.18
N TYR A 47 -19.15 11.17 -20.42
CA TYR A 47 -19.41 12.63 -20.31
C TYR A 47 -18.30 13.52 -20.89
N GLY A 48 -17.18 12.96 -21.38
CA GLY A 48 -16.15 13.69 -22.14
C GLY A 48 -15.55 14.90 -21.40
N TRP A 49 -15.37 16.03 -22.11
CA TRP A 49 -14.73 17.24 -21.56
C TRP A 49 -15.53 17.91 -20.43
N THR A 50 -16.83 17.65 -20.36
CA THR A 50 -17.72 18.15 -19.30
C THR A 50 -17.41 17.46 -17.96
N ALA A 51 -17.08 16.16 -17.98
CA ALA A 51 -16.73 15.35 -16.81
C ALA A 51 -15.52 15.87 -16.04
N VAL A 52 -14.50 16.34 -16.78
CA VAL A 52 -13.24 16.85 -16.22
C VAL A 52 -13.48 18.11 -15.39
N ARG A 53 -14.46 18.93 -15.78
CA ARG A 53 -14.76 20.22 -15.15
C ARG A 53 -15.68 20.13 -13.94
N THR A 54 -16.53 19.11 -13.86
CA THR A 54 -17.52 18.95 -12.79
C THR A 54 -17.07 18.03 -11.65
N GLY A 55 -16.08 17.15 -11.86
CA GLY A 55 -15.62 16.27 -10.78
C GLY A 55 -14.47 15.30 -11.10
N GLY A 56 -14.16 15.06 -12.38
CA GLY A 56 -13.14 14.08 -12.77
C GLY A 56 -11.73 14.40 -12.24
N LEU A 57 -11.37 15.68 -12.08
CA LEU A 57 -10.10 16.08 -11.46
C LEU A 57 -10.01 15.73 -9.98
N VAL A 58 -11.12 15.84 -9.24
CA VAL A 58 -11.18 15.47 -7.82
C VAL A 58 -11.06 13.95 -7.67
N GLN A 59 -11.76 13.20 -8.52
CA GLN A 59 -11.69 11.74 -8.54
C GLN A 59 -10.28 11.24 -8.90
N LEU A 60 -9.60 11.89 -9.85
CA LEU A 60 -8.19 11.60 -10.16
C LEU A 60 -7.27 11.89 -8.96
N ALA A 61 -7.50 12.97 -8.22
CA ALA A 61 -6.75 13.28 -7.02
C ALA A 61 -6.98 12.25 -5.90
N GLU A 62 -8.21 11.77 -5.72
CA GLU A 62 -8.53 10.69 -4.78
C GLU A 62 -7.86 9.37 -5.16
N ILE A 63 -7.86 9.00 -6.44
CA ILE A 63 -7.14 7.82 -6.94
C ILE A 63 -5.64 7.99 -6.68
N ALA A 64 -5.06 9.15 -6.98
CA ALA A 64 -3.64 9.40 -6.75
C ALA A 64 -3.28 9.30 -5.25
N PHE A 65 -4.10 9.90 -4.38
CA PHE A 65 -3.91 9.85 -2.93
C PHE A 65 -4.03 8.41 -2.39
N THR A 66 -5.06 7.68 -2.81
CA THR A 66 -5.28 6.29 -2.40
C THR A 66 -4.15 5.38 -2.89
N GLY A 67 -3.62 5.64 -4.09
CA GLY A 67 -2.44 4.96 -4.62
C GLY A 67 -1.18 5.24 -3.79
N ALA A 68 -0.98 6.48 -3.35
CA ALA A 68 0.12 6.84 -2.45
C ALA A 68 0.02 6.13 -1.10
N VAL A 69 -1.20 6.00 -0.55
CA VAL A 69 -1.45 5.21 0.67
C VAL A 69 -1.14 3.74 0.47
N ALA A 70 -1.56 3.15 -0.66
CA ALA A 70 -1.23 1.76 -1.01
C ALA A 70 0.28 1.54 -1.08
N LEU A 71 1.01 2.47 -1.70
CA LEU A 71 2.47 2.43 -1.79
C LEU A 71 3.13 2.52 -0.40
N GLY A 72 2.62 3.38 0.48
CA GLY A 72 3.10 3.47 1.87
C GLY A 72 2.94 2.16 2.64
N LEU A 73 1.78 1.52 2.52
CA LEU A 73 1.51 0.21 3.14
C LEU A 73 2.40 -0.90 2.54
N PHE A 74 2.63 -0.85 1.23
CA PHE A 74 3.51 -1.80 0.55
C PHE A 74 4.97 -1.66 0.98
N LEU A 75 5.47 -0.43 1.16
CA LEU A 75 6.80 -0.19 1.70
C LEU A 75 6.92 -0.71 3.14
N LEU A 76 5.89 -0.51 3.96
CA LEU A 76 5.85 -1.07 5.32
C LEU A 76 5.94 -2.60 5.31
N TYR A 77 5.18 -3.26 4.43
CA TYR A 77 5.28 -4.71 4.20
C TYR A 77 6.72 -5.11 3.85
N LYS A 78 7.35 -4.42 2.89
CA LYS A 78 8.72 -4.73 2.44
C LYS A 78 9.77 -4.58 3.54
N ILE A 79 9.62 -3.58 4.40
CA ILE A 79 10.50 -3.41 5.56
C ILE A 79 10.35 -4.59 6.53
N CYS A 80 9.11 -5.00 6.81
CA CYS A 80 8.83 -6.13 7.69
C CYS A 80 9.37 -7.45 7.08
N GLU A 81 9.10 -7.71 5.81
CA GLU A 81 9.58 -8.87 5.05
C GLU A 81 11.12 -8.98 5.12
N THR A 82 11.82 -7.88 4.87
CA THR A 82 13.30 -7.84 4.92
C THR A 82 13.83 -8.26 6.29
N GLU A 83 13.21 -7.78 7.36
CA GLU A 83 13.59 -8.12 8.74
C GLU A 83 13.30 -9.58 9.08
N LEU A 84 12.15 -10.12 8.64
CA LEU A 84 11.81 -11.53 8.82
C LEU A 84 12.78 -12.45 8.08
N VAL A 85 13.09 -12.15 6.82
CA VAL A 85 14.04 -12.92 6.02
C VAL A 85 15.44 -12.86 6.65
N ALA A 86 15.86 -11.70 7.14
CA ALA A 86 17.13 -11.57 7.85
C ALA A 86 17.17 -12.39 9.15
N ARG A 87 16.06 -12.45 9.90
CA ARG A 87 15.95 -13.31 11.11
C ARG A 87 16.02 -14.79 10.76
N TYR A 88 15.32 -15.21 9.69
CA TYR A 88 15.33 -16.59 9.23
C TYR A 88 16.73 -17.03 8.78
N ARG A 89 17.43 -16.21 7.99
CA ARG A 89 18.80 -16.49 7.56
C ARG A 89 19.76 -16.65 8.75
N ARG A 90 19.70 -15.75 9.74
CA ARG A 90 20.50 -15.86 10.98
C ARG A 90 20.21 -17.13 11.79
N TRP A 91 19.00 -17.67 11.69
CA TRP A 91 18.66 -18.95 12.32
C TRP A 91 19.23 -20.14 11.54
N GLN A 92 19.22 -20.09 10.20
CA GLN A 92 19.81 -21.15 9.37
C GLN A 92 21.35 -21.24 9.47
N GLU A 93 22.02 -20.12 9.75
CA GLU A 93 23.48 -20.06 9.90
C GLU A 93 23.97 -20.54 11.28
N ARG A 94 23.05 -20.89 12.20
CA ARG A 94 23.36 -21.47 13.53
C ARG A 94 23.17 -22.97 13.52
#